data_AF-A0A949ZBC8-F1
#
_entry.id   AF-A0A949ZBC8-F1
#
_cell.length_a   1.000
_cell.length_b   1.000
_cell.length_c   1.000
_cell.angle_alpha   90.00
_cell.angle_beta   90.00
_cell.angle_gamma   90.00
#
_symmetry.space_group_name_H-M   'P 1'
#
loop_
_entity.id
_entity.type
_entity.pdbx_description
1 polymer ?
#
loop_
_entity_poly.entity_id
_entity_poly.type
_entity_poly.pdbx_seq_one_letter_code
_entity_poly.pdbx_strand_id
1 'polypeptide(L)' 'MRPLRFAVIVTCTGGNGGQLLFVFPQLDMTVMITAANYGQYPVWQKFVNELVPDYIVAAVR' A
#
# COMPACT_ATOMS: atom_id res chain seq x y z
N MET A 1 11.89 -11.81 19.63
CA MET A 1 10.87 -11.35 18.65
C MET A 1 10.31 -10.03 19.16
N ARG A 2 10.62 -8.89 18.51
CA ARG A 2 10.13 -7.55 18.90
C ARG A 2 8.83 -7.23 18.14
N PRO A 3 7.88 -6.48 18.73
CA PRO A 3 6.56 -6.28 18.15
C PRO A 3 6.55 -5.26 17.00
N LEU A 4 5.75 -5.55 15.98
CA LEU A 4 5.52 -4.81 14.73
C LEU A 4 4.77 -3.47 14.97
N ARG A 5 5.45 -2.37 15.29
CA ARG A 5 4.79 -1.08 15.59
C ARG A 5 5.09 0.13 14.69
N PHE A 6 5.87 0.03 13.59
CA PHE A 6 6.44 1.25 12.98
C PHE A 6 6.25 1.50 11.47
N ALA A 7 5.31 0.86 10.77
CA ALA A 7 4.74 1.50 9.57
C ALA A 7 3.24 1.33 9.58
N VAL A 8 2.56 2.33 10.10
CA VAL A 8 1.09 2.42 10.05
C VAL A 8 0.77 3.17 8.76
N ILE A 9 0.02 2.55 7.86
CA ILE A 9 -0.62 3.26 6.76
C ILE A 9 -1.60 4.24 7.41
N VAL A 10 -1.33 5.54 7.31
CA VAL A 10 -2.17 6.57 7.96
C VAL A 10 -3.40 6.90 7.11
N THR A 11 -3.29 6.81 5.78
CA THR A 11 -4.43 6.91 4.88
C THR A 11 -4.20 6.04 3.64
N CYS A 12 -5.24 5.30 3.24
CA CYS A 12 -5.34 4.71 1.91
C CYS A 12 -6.62 5.23 1.26
N THR A 13 -6.48 5.83 0.08
CA THR A 13 -7.62 6.19 -0.75
C THR A 13 -7.55 5.42 -2.06
N GLY A 14 -8.70 4.96 -2.50
CA GLY A 14 -8.84 4.04 -3.62
C GLY A 14 -9.86 4.58 -4.63
N GLY A 15 -9.47 4.76 -5.88
CA GLY A 15 -10.41 4.94 -6.98
C GLY A 15 -10.86 3.57 -7.51
N ASN A 16 -12.15 3.41 -7.84
CA ASN A 16 -12.71 2.14 -8.34
C ASN A 16 -12.02 1.60 -9.60
N GLY A 17 -11.22 2.42 -10.29
CA GLY A 17 -10.35 2.02 -11.38
C GLY A 17 -8.96 1.55 -10.93
N GLY A 18 -8.77 1.10 -9.70
CA GLY A 18 -7.49 0.56 -9.23
C GLY A 18 -6.44 1.61 -8.86
N GLN A 19 -6.79 2.88 -8.71
CA GLN A 19 -5.86 3.91 -8.24
C GLN A 19 -5.74 3.80 -6.72
N LEU A 20 -4.55 3.49 -6.22
CA LEU A 20 -4.28 3.33 -4.79
C LEU A 20 -3.21 4.33 -4.37
N LEU A 21 -3.50 5.13 -3.35
CA LEU A 21 -2.53 6.06 -2.75
C LEU A 21 -2.31 5.68 -1.28
N PHE A 22 -1.05 5.46 -0.92
CA PHE A 22 -0.62 5.18 0.45
C PHE A 22 0.35 6.27 0.91
N VAL A 23 0.13 6.77 2.13
CA VAL A 23 1.04 7.72 2.76
C VAL A 23 1.60 7.09 4.04
N PHE A 24 2.94 7.12 4.15
CA PHE A 24 3.71 6.61 5.28
C PHE A 24 4.52 7.75 5.90
N PRO A 25 3.93 8.57 6.80
CA PRO A 25 4.60 9.74 7.34
C PRO A 25 5.89 9.42 8.10
N GLN A 26 5.93 8.28 8.81
CA GLN A 26 7.12 7.87 9.57
C GLN A 26 8.30 7.51 8.67
N LEU A 27 8.06 7.28 7.38
CA LEU A 27 9.05 6.94 6.38
C LEU A 27 9.29 8.10 5.39
N ASP A 28 8.64 9.25 5.58
CA ASP A 28 8.59 10.37 4.62
C ASP A 28 8.34 9.89 3.18
N MET A 29 7.39 8.96 3.03
CA MET A 29 7.17 8.23 1.79
C MET A 29 5.71 8.25 1.37
N THR A 30 5.50 8.46 0.07
CA THR A 30 4.20 8.29 -0.59
C THR A 30 4.32 7.26 -1.70
N VAL A 31 3.35 6.36 -1.79
CA VAL A 31 3.30 5.31 -2.80
C VAL A 31 1.98 5.45 -3.57
N MET A 32 2.08 5.67 -4.88
CA MET A 32 0.92 5.68 -5.79
C MET A 32 1.01 4.48 -6.73
N ILE A 33 -0.05 3.69 -6.80
CA ILE A 33 -0.15 2.52 -7.68
C ILE A 33 -1.40 2.65 -8.56
N THR A 34 -1.23 2.49 -9.87
CA THR A 34 -2.31 2.26 -10.82
C THR A 34 -2.45 0.75 -11.04
N ALA A 35 -3.18 0.08 -10.15
CA ALA A 35 -3.11 -1.37 -9.96
C ALA A 35 -3.94 -2.19 -10.96
N ALA A 36 -5.06 -1.66 -11.48
CA ALA A 36 -5.99 -2.42 -12.33
C ALA A 36 -7.00 -1.51 -13.05
N ASN A 37 -8.13 -2.09 -13.49
CA ASN A 37 -9.32 -1.39 -14.01
C ASN A 37 -10.57 -1.63 -13.13
N TYR A 38 -11.67 -0.96 -13.47
CA TYR A 38 -12.96 -1.14 -12.81
C TYR A 38 -13.42 -2.60 -12.76
N GLY A 39 -13.98 -3.02 -11.62
CA GLY A 39 -14.49 -4.38 -11.42
C GLY A 39 -13.42 -5.44 -11.13
N GLN A 40 -12.12 -5.09 -11.17
CA GLN A 40 -11.04 -6.03 -10.92
C GLN A 40 -10.63 -6.06 -9.45
N TYR A 41 -11.62 -6.15 -8.53
CA TYR A 41 -11.33 -6.05 -7.10
C TYR A 41 -10.34 -7.11 -6.56
N PRO A 42 -10.31 -8.35 -7.07
CA PRO A 42 -9.32 -9.31 -6.58
C PRO A 42 -7.87 -8.95 -6.95
N VAL A 43 -7.66 -8.08 -7.95
CA VAL A 43 -6.32 -7.71 -8.44
C VAL A 43 -5.71 -6.61 -7.58
N TRP A 44 -6.36 -5.45 -7.45
CA TRP A 44 -5.85 -4.33 -6.61
C TRP A 44 -5.63 -4.73 -5.12
N GLN A 45 -6.32 -5.76 -4.61
CA GLN A 45 -6.24 -6.21 -3.22
C GLN A 45 -4.88 -6.88 -2.94
N LYS A 46 -4.32 -7.58 -3.93
CA LYS A 46 -2.98 -8.16 -3.82
C LYS A 46 -1.90 -7.09 -3.67
N PHE A 47 -2.06 -5.94 -4.34
CA PHE A 47 -1.12 -4.83 -4.19
C PHE A 47 -1.15 -4.28 -2.76
N VAL A 48 -2.35 -4.14 -2.18
CA VAL A 48 -2.52 -3.65 -0.81
C VAL A 48 -1.97 -4.63 0.22
N ASN A 49 -2.27 -5.92 0.05
CA ASN A 49 -2.01 -6.93 1.07
C ASN A 49 -0.62 -7.57 0.96
N GLU A 50 0.00 -7.56 -0.21
CA GLU A 50 1.27 -8.26 -0.48
C GLU A 50 2.33 -7.27 -0.96
N LEU A 51 2.12 -6.60 -2.11
CA LEU A 51 3.18 -5.79 -2.73
C LEU A 51 3.66 -4.64 -1.82
N VAL A 52 2.73 -3.85 -1.29
CA VAL A 52 3.04 -2.70 -0.45
C VAL A 52 3.75 -3.11 0.86
N PRO A 53 3.21 -4.03 1.68
CA PRO A 53 3.88 -4.40 2.93
C PRO A 53 5.17 -5.21 2.71
N ASP A 54 5.16 -6.21 1.83
CA ASP A 54 6.22 -7.21 1.77
C ASP A 54 7.42 -6.78 0.92
N TYR A 55 7.22 -5.82 0.00
CA TYR A 55 8.28 -5.37 -0.90
C TYR A 55 8.59 -3.89 -0.74
N ILE A 56 7.59 -3.01 -0.78
CA ILE A 56 7.85 -1.56 -0.76
C ILE A 56 8.25 -1.11 0.64
N VAL A 57 7.42 -1.40 1.65
CA VAL A 57 7.71 -1.03 3.04
C VAL A 57 8.92 -1.81 3.57
N ALA A 58 9.11 -3.05 3.12
CA ALA A 58 10.28 -3.85 3.50
C ALA A 58 11.60 -3.30 2.94
N ALA A 59 11.61 -2.71 1.74
CA ALA A 59 12.83 -2.20 1.12
C ALA A 59 13.35 -0.89 1.74
N VAL A 60 12.48 -0.13 2.41
CA VAL A 60 12.82 1.18 3.02
C VAL A 60 12.99 1.11 4.54
N ARG A 61 12.86 -0.08 5.13
CA ARG A 61 13.12 -0.36 6.54
C ARG A 61 14.51 -0.96 6.72
#